data_AF-A0AB39VYZ1-F1
#
_entry.id   AF-A0AB39VYZ1-F1
#
_cell.length_a   1.000
_cell.length_b   1.000
_cell.length_c   1.000
_cell.angle_alpha   90.00
_cell.angle_beta   90.00
_cell.angle_gamma   90.00
#
_symmetry.space_group_name_H-M   'P 1'
#
loop_
_entity.id
_entity.type
_entity.pdbx_description
1 polymer ?
#
loop_
_entity_poly.entity_id
_entity_poly.type
_entity_poly.pdbx_seq_one_letter_code
_entity_poly.pdbx_strand_id
1 'polypeptide(L)'
;MKSKTQLFIALWQEGRTRFTKQLDLIIENDLKKKLATSPNSLGFLIRHISDVELLFTKNIFGASEVKVIAKTVIAKKDTGEWTNLSELKEYSHYAYQNLLAILEKQTDTDWDTSITTSEFGTKTKAEALGRIVSHTAYHAGQMSIINKYGTSS
;
A
#
# COMPACT_ATOMS: atom_id res chain seq x y z
N MET A 1 5.37 26.91 -11.15
CA MET A 1 6.21 25.68 -11.08
C MET A 1 5.63 24.82 -9.96
N LYS A 2 5.58 23.48 -10.11
CA LYS A 2 5.07 22.61 -9.02
C LYS A 2 6.11 22.52 -7.88
N SER A 3 5.67 22.45 -6.63
CA SER A 3 6.56 22.14 -5.49
C SER A 3 7.04 20.69 -5.53
N LYS A 4 8.07 20.33 -4.74
CA LYS A 4 8.50 18.91 -4.62
C LYS A 4 7.34 18.05 -4.14
N THR A 5 6.61 18.52 -3.13
CA THR A 5 5.44 17.82 -2.58
C THR A 5 4.38 17.53 -3.64
N GLN A 6 4.03 18.52 -4.48
CA GLN A 6 3.06 18.32 -5.55
C GLN A 6 3.53 17.30 -6.60
N LEU A 7 4.83 17.31 -6.93
CA LEU A 7 5.40 16.35 -7.87
C LEU A 7 5.40 14.93 -7.29
N PHE A 8 5.80 14.79 -6.02
CA PHE A 8 5.85 13.52 -5.32
C PHE A 8 4.47 12.90 -5.10
N ILE A 9 3.47 13.70 -4.72
CA ILE A 9 2.08 13.23 -4.64
C ILE A 9 1.61 12.73 -6.00
N ALA A 10 1.87 13.47 -7.09
CA ALA A 10 1.47 13.05 -8.43
C ALA A 10 2.13 11.72 -8.84
N LEU A 11 3.43 11.54 -8.56
CA LEU A 11 4.15 10.30 -8.83
C LEU A 11 3.61 9.12 -8.00
N TRP A 12 3.30 9.35 -6.72
CA TRP A 12 2.73 8.32 -5.87
C TRP A 12 1.33 7.91 -6.32
N GLN A 13 0.46 8.88 -6.60
CA GLN A 13 -0.88 8.63 -7.12
C GLN A 13 -0.83 7.86 -8.44
N GLU A 14 0.06 8.23 -9.37
CA GLU A 14 0.25 7.52 -10.64
C GLU A 14 0.69 6.07 -10.39
N GLY A 15 1.68 5.85 -9.53
CA GLY A 15 2.13 4.49 -9.16
C GLY A 15 1.04 3.64 -8.52
N ARG A 16 0.07 4.28 -7.83
CA ARG A 16 -1.07 3.64 -7.21
C ARG A 16 -2.18 3.27 -8.21
N THR A 17 -2.22 3.85 -9.41
CA THR A 17 -3.34 3.64 -10.36
C THR A 17 -3.54 2.19 -10.78
N ARG A 18 -2.45 1.42 -10.92
CA ARG A 18 -2.55 -0.01 -11.27
C ARG A 18 -3.25 -0.80 -10.17
N PHE A 19 -3.01 -0.45 -8.92
CA PHE A 19 -3.68 -1.08 -7.78
C PHE A 19 -5.17 -0.68 -7.76
N THR A 20 -5.49 0.62 -7.82
CA THR A 20 -6.87 1.09 -7.70
C THR A 20 -7.77 0.64 -8.85
N LYS A 21 -7.29 0.71 -10.10
CA LYS A 21 -8.06 0.23 -11.27
C LYS A 21 -8.38 -1.26 -11.20
N GLN A 22 -7.52 -2.06 -10.55
CA GLN A 22 -7.82 -3.48 -10.34
C GLN A 22 -8.94 -3.68 -9.32
N LEU A 23 -9.01 -2.86 -8.26
CA LEU A 23 -10.08 -2.96 -7.25
C LEU A 23 -11.48 -2.77 -7.86
N ASP A 24 -11.60 -2.01 -8.95
CA ASP A 24 -12.88 -1.81 -9.65
C ASP A 24 -13.35 -3.05 -10.42
N LEU A 25 -12.42 -3.95 -10.78
CA LEU A 25 -12.70 -5.14 -11.59
C LEU A 25 -12.78 -6.43 -10.77
N ILE A 26 -12.24 -6.42 -9.55
CA ILE A 26 -12.22 -7.58 -8.64
C ILE A 26 -13.61 -7.79 -8.05
N ILE A 27 -14.07 -9.04 -8.04
CA ILE A 27 -15.26 -9.47 -7.30
C ILE A 27 -14.86 -10.27 -6.05
N GLU A 28 -15.79 -10.45 -5.12
CA GLU A 28 -15.51 -11.08 -3.83
C GLU A 28 -14.97 -12.51 -3.94
N ASN A 29 -15.45 -13.29 -4.91
CA ASN A 29 -14.95 -14.65 -5.17
C ASN A 29 -13.48 -14.68 -5.61
N ASP A 30 -12.96 -13.60 -6.19
CA ASP A 30 -11.56 -13.51 -6.60
C ASP A 30 -10.62 -13.38 -5.40
N LEU A 31 -11.11 -12.92 -4.24
CA LEU A 31 -10.28 -12.62 -3.07
C LEU A 31 -9.52 -13.85 -2.57
N LYS A 32 -10.08 -15.04 -2.77
CA LYS A 32 -9.46 -16.33 -2.39
C LYS A 32 -8.47 -16.86 -3.42
N LYS A 33 -8.41 -16.28 -4.63
CA LYS A 33 -7.49 -16.72 -5.67
C LYS A 33 -6.05 -16.63 -5.18
N LYS A 34 -5.30 -17.69 -5.44
CA LYS A 34 -3.85 -17.79 -5.26
C LYS A 34 -3.22 -18.33 -6.54
N LEU A 35 -1.94 -18.04 -6.74
CA LEU A 35 -1.13 -18.81 -7.69
C LEU A 35 -0.59 -20.05 -6.96
N ALA A 36 -0.48 -21.18 -7.65
CA ALA A 36 -0.16 -22.47 -7.04
C ALA A 36 1.03 -22.44 -6.06
N THR A 37 2.10 -21.73 -6.40
CA THR A 37 3.31 -21.60 -5.56
C THR A 37 3.34 -20.32 -4.71
N SER A 38 2.36 -19.44 -4.86
CA SER A 38 2.25 -18.18 -4.09
C SER A 38 1.34 -18.37 -2.88
N PRO A 39 1.86 -18.18 -1.65
CA PRO A 39 1.05 -18.39 -0.44
C PRO A 39 -0.02 -17.30 -0.25
N ASN A 40 0.16 -16.12 -0.85
CA ASN A 40 -0.68 -14.96 -0.64
C ASN A 40 -1.84 -14.89 -1.63
N SER A 41 -3.04 -14.74 -1.10
CA SER A 41 -4.27 -14.49 -1.85
C SER A 41 -4.39 -13.06 -2.35
N LEU A 42 -5.30 -12.85 -3.29
CA LEU A 42 -5.65 -11.53 -3.78
C LEU A 42 -6.14 -10.62 -2.65
N GLY A 43 -7.00 -11.12 -1.76
CA GLY A 43 -7.48 -10.37 -0.60
C GLY A 43 -6.37 -9.97 0.36
N PHE A 44 -5.42 -10.88 0.62
CA PHE A 44 -4.25 -10.58 1.44
C PHE A 44 -3.41 -9.45 0.84
N LEU A 45 -3.17 -9.45 -0.47
CA LEU A 45 -2.37 -8.41 -1.12
C LEU A 45 -3.04 -7.04 -1.05
N ILE A 46 -4.37 -6.97 -1.24
CA ILE A 46 -5.14 -5.71 -1.10
C ILE A 46 -4.99 -5.15 0.32
N ARG A 47 -5.15 -6.01 1.33
CA ARG A 47 -4.96 -5.62 2.72
C ARG A 47 -3.52 -5.19 2.99
N HIS A 48 -2.55 -5.94 2.47
CA HIS A 48 -1.13 -5.72 2.71
C HIS A 48 -0.66 -4.36 2.20
N ILE A 49 -1.04 -3.98 0.98
CA ILE A 49 -0.74 -2.65 0.44
C ILE A 49 -1.29 -1.57 1.38
N SER A 50 -2.53 -1.72 1.84
CA SER A 50 -3.20 -0.74 2.72
C SER A 50 -2.56 -0.66 4.11
N ASP A 51 -2.18 -1.80 4.70
CA ASP A 51 -1.44 -1.86 5.97
C ASP A 51 -0.10 -1.11 5.86
N VAL A 52 0.64 -1.32 4.75
CA VAL A 52 1.95 -0.69 4.54
C VAL A 52 1.81 0.81 4.25
N GLU A 53 0.81 1.24 3.46
CA GLU A 53 0.51 2.67 3.26
C GLU A 53 0.30 3.38 4.62
N LEU A 54 -0.53 2.81 5.51
CA LEU A 54 -0.77 3.37 6.84
C LEU A 54 0.46 3.34 7.75
N LEU A 55 1.30 2.32 7.67
CA LEU A 55 2.58 2.29 8.39
C LEU A 55 3.52 3.40 7.92
N PHE A 56 3.55 3.69 6.62
CA PHE A 56 4.32 4.82 6.10
C PHE A 56 3.75 6.14 6.61
N THR A 57 2.44 6.33 6.53
CA THR A 57 1.76 7.51 7.05
C THR A 57 2.14 7.78 8.51
N LYS A 58 2.13 6.75 9.35
CA LYS A 58 2.42 6.86 10.78
C LYS A 58 3.91 7.01 11.08
N ASN A 59 4.74 6.10 10.58
CA ASN A 59 6.13 5.94 11.05
C ASN A 59 7.13 6.77 10.26
N ILE A 60 6.80 7.16 9.03
CA ILE A 60 7.71 7.85 8.09
C ILE A 60 7.35 9.33 8.00
N PHE A 61 6.05 9.62 7.83
CA PHE A 61 5.56 10.98 7.63
C PHE A 61 4.99 11.64 8.89
N GLY A 62 4.90 10.90 10.01
CA GLY A 62 4.68 11.46 11.34
C GLY A 62 3.24 11.64 11.77
N ALA A 63 2.25 11.02 11.10
CA ALA A 63 0.85 11.08 11.53
C ALA A 63 0.58 10.08 12.69
N SER A 64 1.03 10.43 13.88
CA SER A 64 0.98 9.57 15.08
C SER A 64 -0.44 9.13 15.48
N GLU A 65 -1.45 9.93 15.13
CA GLU A 65 -2.87 9.72 15.39
C GLU A 65 -3.52 8.64 14.52
N VAL A 66 -2.85 8.25 13.43
CA VAL A 66 -3.36 7.23 12.50
C VAL A 66 -3.43 5.87 13.20
N LYS A 67 -4.62 5.28 13.14
CA LYS A 67 -4.88 3.95 13.68
C LYS A 67 -4.54 2.91 12.63
N VAL A 68 -3.51 2.11 12.92
CA VAL A 68 -3.12 0.98 12.09
C VAL A 68 -2.85 -0.23 12.96
N ILE A 69 -3.51 -1.33 12.63
CA ILE A 69 -3.14 -2.67 13.10
C ILE A 69 -2.72 -3.41 11.84
N ALA A 70 -1.41 -3.39 11.56
CA ALA A 70 -0.83 -3.94 10.34
C ALA A 70 -0.80 -5.48 10.39
N LYS A 71 -1.99 -6.09 10.41
CA LYS A 71 -2.21 -7.53 10.61
C LYS A 71 -1.40 -8.37 9.63
N THR A 72 -1.32 -7.97 8.36
CA THR A 72 -0.57 -8.71 7.33
C THR A 72 0.95 -8.68 7.58
N VAL A 73 1.46 -7.56 8.12
CA VAL A 73 2.87 -7.37 8.45
C VAL A 73 3.24 -8.15 9.71
N ILE A 74 2.34 -8.17 10.71
CA ILE A 74 2.52 -8.94 11.96
C ILE A 74 2.46 -10.44 11.69
N ALA A 75 1.44 -10.91 10.96
CA ALA A 75 1.23 -12.32 10.70
C ALA A 75 2.30 -12.92 9.76
N LYS A 76 2.89 -12.12 8.87
CA LYS A 76 3.88 -12.52 7.84
C LYS A 76 3.43 -13.63 6.89
N LYS A 77 2.18 -14.10 7.02
CA LYS A 77 1.56 -15.14 6.19
C LYS A 77 0.10 -14.83 5.99
N ASP A 78 -0.43 -15.29 4.88
CA ASP A 78 -1.85 -15.23 4.60
C ASP A 78 -2.62 -16.31 5.38
N THR A 79 -3.55 -15.86 6.21
CA THR A 79 -4.45 -16.69 7.04
C THR A 79 -5.77 -17.00 6.34
N GLY A 80 -6.04 -16.39 5.18
CA GLY A 80 -7.32 -16.50 4.49
C GLY A 80 -8.43 -15.64 5.07
N GLU A 81 -8.14 -14.72 6.01
CA GLU A 81 -9.16 -13.88 6.66
C GLU A 81 -9.71 -12.75 5.76
N TRP A 82 -9.02 -12.44 4.66
CA TRP A 82 -9.29 -11.26 3.81
C TRP A 82 -10.27 -11.58 2.69
N THR A 83 -11.55 -11.77 3.02
CA THR A 83 -12.57 -12.25 2.07
C THR A 83 -13.78 -11.35 1.89
N ASN A 84 -13.84 -10.19 2.56
CA ASN A 84 -14.88 -9.18 2.37
C ASN A 84 -14.37 -8.05 1.47
N LEU A 85 -14.93 -7.91 0.26
CA LEU A 85 -14.43 -6.91 -0.70
C LEU A 85 -14.74 -5.47 -0.28
N SER A 86 -15.90 -5.22 0.32
CA SER A 86 -16.30 -3.87 0.75
C SER A 86 -15.35 -3.36 1.83
N GLU A 87 -15.09 -4.17 2.86
CA GLU A 87 -14.17 -3.83 3.94
C GLU A 87 -12.76 -3.56 3.42
N LEU A 88 -12.28 -4.33 2.44
CA LEU A 88 -10.97 -4.13 1.83
C LEU A 88 -10.90 -2.81 1.04
N LYS A 89 -11.96 -2.45 0.29
CA LYS A 89 -12.04 -1.19 -0.43
C LYS A 89 -12.11 0.01 0.51
N GLU A 90 -12.94 -0.07 1.55
CA GLU A 90 -13.05 0.96 2.59
C GLU A 90 -11.72 1.17 3.31
N TYR A 91 -11.04 0.08 3.70
CA TYR A 91 -9.73 0.15 4.35
C TYR A 91 -8.65 0.71 3.43
N SER A 92 -8.66 0.34 2.15
CA SER A 92 -7.75 0.89 1.14
C SER A 92 -8.00 2.39 0.89
N HIS A 93 -9.25 2.82 0.92
CA HIS A 93 -9.60 4.23 0.82
C HIS A 93 -9.15 5.01 2.06
N TYR A 94 -9.35 4.45 3.26
CA TYR A 94 -8.84 5.02 4.50
C TYR A 94 -7.30 5.19 4.45
N ALA A 95 -6.57 4.16 4.01
CA ALA A 95 -5.12 4.23 3.84
C ALA A 95 -4.69 5.35 2.88
N TYR A 96 -5.35 5.44 1.73
CA TYR A 96 -5.12 6.49 0.74
C TYR A 96 -5.30 7.90 1.33
N GLN A 97 -6.45 8.16 1.96
CA GLN A 97 -6.78 9.48 2.48
C GLN A 97 -5.78 9.94 3.54
N ASN A 98 -5.39 9.04 4.45
CA ASN A 98 -4.43 9.38 5.50
C ASN A 98 -3.03 9.62 4.94
N LEU A 99 -2.57 8.79 3.98
CA LEU A 99 -1.27 9.02 3.34
C LEU A 99 -1.27 10.33 2.54
N LEU A 100 -2.30 10.59 1.73
CA LEU A 100 -2.43 11.86 1.01
C LEU A 100 -2.38 13.05 1.96
N ALA A 101 -3.20 13.03 3.02
CA ALA A 101 -3.30 14.14 3.97
C ALA A 101 -1.97 14.44 4.70
N ILE A 102 -1.14 13.42 4.99
CA ILE A 102 0.17 13.67 5.60
C ILE A 102 1.22 14.11 4.58
N LEU A 103 1.12 13.62 3.33
CA LEU A 103 2.01 14.07 2.25
C LEU A 103 1.77 15.54 1.91
N GLU A 104 0.52 16.01 1.89
CA GLU A 104 0.15 17.41 1.64
C GLU A 104 0.73 18.38 2.69
N LYS A 105 1.05 17.88 3.89
CA LYS A 105 1.67 18.67 4.97
C LYS A 105 3.20 18.75 4.86
N GLN A 106 3.84 17.99 3.97
CA GLN A 106 5.29 18.02 3.83
C GLN A 106 5.75 19.27 3.08
N THR A 107 6.80 19.91 3.58
CA THR A 107 7.51 21.02 2.93
C THR A 107 8.61 20.51 1.99
N ASP A 108 9.13 21.37 1.12
CA ASP A 108 10.21 20.99 0.19
C ASP A 108 11.49 20.51 0.91
N THR A 109 11.77 21.03 2.11
CA THR A 109 12.90 20.62 2.95
C THR A 109 12.66 19.30 3.68
N ASP A 110 11.40 18.97 4.00
CA ASP A 110 11.07 17.69 4.67
C ASP A 110 11.52 16.50 3.84
N TRP A 111 11.45 16.59 2.51
CA TRP A 111 11.82 15.50 1.62
C TRP A 111 13.27 15.06 1.72
N ASP A 112 14.16 15.97 2.14
CA ASP A 112 15.59 15.71 2.32
C ASP A 112 15.91 15.20 3.74
N THR A 113 14.92 15.21 4.66
CA THR A 113 15.11 14.70 6.03
C THR A 113 15.31 13.19 6.04
N SER A 114 16.29 12.74 6.82
CA SER A 114 16.57 11.32 7.01
C SER A 114 15.74 10.74 8.15
N ILE A 115 15.29 9.51 7.93
CA ILE A 115 14.50 8.69 8.84
C ILE A 115 15.10 7.30 8.85
N THR A 116 15.18 6.71 10.04
CA THR A 116 15.75 5.38 10.24
C THR A 116 14.67 4.46 10.77
N THR A 117 14.46 3.33 10.08
CA THR A 117 13.56 2.27 10.53
C THR A 117 14.28 0.93 10.58
N SER A 118 13.75 -0.01 11.36
CA SER A 118 14.26 -1.38 11.43
C SER A 118 14.13 -2.14 10.11
N GLU A 119 13.15 -1.78 9.28
CA GLU A 119 12.79 -2.53 8.07
C GLU A 119 13.66 -2.16 6.87
N PHE A 120 14.21 -0.94 6.83
CA PHE A 120 14.95 -0.47 5.65
C PHE A 120 16.09 0.51 5.92
N GLY A 121 16.50 0.65 7.18
CA GLY A 121 17.63 1.48 7.56
C GLY A 121 17.36 2.97 7.37
N THR A 122 18.43 3.73 7.19
CA THR A 122 18.36 5.19 7.02
C THR A 122 18.07 5.55 5.56
N LYS A 123 17.00 6.30 5.36
CA LYS A 123 16.55 6.83 4.06
C LYS A 123 16.06 8.25 4.20
N THR A 124 16.11 9.03 3.13
CA THR A 124 15.36 10.30 3.10
C THR A 124 13.86 10.04 2.98
N LYS A 125 13.01 11.00 3.36
CA LYS A 125 11.56 10.90 3.10
C LYS A 125 11.25 10.73 1.61
N ALA A 126 12.04 11.34 0.72
CA ALA A 126 11.89 11.13 -0.72
C ALA A 126 12.20 9.68 -1.15
N GLU A 127 13.29 9.10 -0.65
CA GLU A 127 13.61 7.69 -0.91
C GLU A 127 12.55 6.74 -0.32
N ALA A 128 12.05 7.05 0.89
CA ALA A 128 10.97 6.30 1.51
C ALA A 128 9.68 6.37 0.66
N LEU A 129 9.34 7.53 0.10
CA LEU A 129 8.22 7.62 -0.83
C LEU A 129 8.45 6.75 -2.07
N GLY A 130 9.65 6.79 -2.66
CA GLY A 130 10.01 5.90 -3.77
C GLY A 130 9.82 4.42 -3.43
N ARG A 131 10.14 4.02 -2.19
CA ARG A 131 9.91 2.66 -1.68
C ARG A 131 8.43 2.28 -1.69
N ILE A 132 7.53 3.10 -1.12
CA ILE A 132 6.10 2.77 -1.11
C ILE A 132 5.49 2.75 -2.52
N VAL A 133 5.94 3.64 -3.42
CA VAL A 133 5.53 3.61 -4.84
C VAL A 133 5.91 2.27 -5.48
N SER A 134 7.17 1.86 -5.34
CA SER A 134 7.65 0.59 -5.91
C SER A 134 6.99 -0.64 -5.28
N HIS A 135 6.74 -0.62 -3.97
CA HIS A 135 6.06 -1.68 -3.23
C HIS A 135 4.62 -1.88 -3.71
N THR A 136 3.85 -0.79 -3.80
CA THR A 136 2.48 -0.83 -4.32
C THR A 136 2.45 -1.33 -5.77
N ALA A 137 3.35 -0.85 -6.62
CA ALA A 137 3.43 -1.31 -8.02
C ALA A 137 3.80 -2.80 -8.13
N TYR A 138 4.74 -3.27 -7.31
CA TYR A 138 5.15 -4.67 -7.24
C TYR A 138 3.98 -5.58 -6.88
N HIS A 139 3.27 -5.28 -5.80
CA HIS A 139 2.12 -6.08 -5.37
C HIS A 139 0.91 -5.94 -6.30
N ALA A 140 0.69 -4.77 -6.91
CA ALA A 140 -0.33 -4.62 -7.94
C ALA A 140 -0.06 -5.52 -9.15
N GLY A 141 1.22 -5.71 -9.52
CA GLY A 141 1.59 -6.67 -10.56
C GLY A 141 1.28 -8.11 -10.17
N GLN A 142 1.57 -8.50 -8.93
CA GLN A 142 1.20 -9.82 -8.40
C GLN A 142 -0.32 -10.04 -8.42
N MET A 143 -1.09 -9.03 -8.00
CA MET A 143 -2.56 -9.06 -8.06
C MET A 143 -3.06 -9.31 -9.49
N SER A 144 -2.46 -8.69 -10.50
CA SER A 144 -2.87 -8.87 -11.90
C SER A 144 -2.70 -10.31 -12.37
N ILE A 145 -1.58 -10.94 -12.02
CA ILE A 145 -1.31 -12.33 -12.39
C ILE A 145 -2.24 -13.28 -11.60
N ILE A 146 -2.43 -13.06 -10.30
CA ILE A 146 -3.36 -13.85 -9.47
C ILE A 146 -4.79 -13.74 -9.99
N ASN A 147 -5.26 -12.53 -10.31
CA ASN A 147 -6.64 -12.37 -10.77
C ASN A 147 -6.89 -13.09 -12.11
N LYS A 148 -5.90 -13.03 -13.01
CA LYS A 148 -5.98 -13.61 -14.35
C LYS A 148 -5.83 -15.14 -14.38
N TYR A 149 -4.92 -15.69 -13.57
CA TYR A 149 -4.53 -17.10 -13.68
C TYR A 149 -4.63 -17.88 -12.36
N GLY A 150 -4.93 -17.21 -11.26
CA GLY A 150 -5.08 -17.83 -9.96
C GLY A 150 -6.39 -18.60 -9.84
N THR A 151 -6.37 -19.59 -8.97
CA THR A 151 -7.53 -20.44 -8.66
C THR A 151 -7.91 -20.26 -7.20
N SER A 152 -9.22 -20.25 -6.92
CA SER A 152 -9.74 -20.31 -5.56
C SER A 152 -9.68 -21.77 -5.11
N SER A 153 -8.74 -22.10 -4.22
CA SER A 153 -8.63 -23.42 -3.59
C SER A 153 -9.45 -23.47 -2.31
#